data_AF-A0A2M9XDN3-F1
#
_entry.id   AF-A0A2M9XDN3-F1
#
_cell.length_a   1.000
_cell.length_b   1.000
_cell.length_c   1.000
_cell.angle_alpha   90.00
_cell.angle_beta   90.00
_cell.angle_gamma   90.00
#
_symmetry.space_group_name_H-M   'P 1'
#
loop_
_entity.id
_entity.type
_entity.pdbx_description
1 polymer ?
#
loop_
_entity_poly.entity_id
_entity_poly.type
_entity_poly.pdbx_seq_one_letter_code
_entity_poly.pdbx_strand_id
1 'polypeptide(L)'
;MARIFFFFLNCVFFIFSCNSPQVTAYQEHSEHHEFIGSCLDFLAGNDSFVPLTDAVALEELRHSAEEHASNSVIIGDLYYDLTQKEGRHFYLESDDSIAYYRPQAVVLGGWEMIQHLCARHIRHEIERGFARSSSIVRKDQASMKEAETLAEKNLIIYLKFAEASKGKPSHIRNFLFIPVSRFLKKGGGIYFPSCNLMDKMKDPILYGLQSAKRNPETMTAWTQMMLAVTNFSATHAQECKVSAESPLKLLQAEKTELRDVLEEPQKNKSTSKIKFGPKTRR
;
A
#
# COMPACT_ATOMS: atom_id res chain seq x y z
N MET A 1 -19.44 -6.36 -53.63
CA MET A 1 -19.37 -7.23 -52.43
C MET A 1 -17.96 -7.20 -51.84
N ALA A 2 -17.55 -6.12 -51.17
CA ALA A 2 -16.21 -6.04 -50.53
C ALA A 2 -16.11 -4.96 -49.44
N ARG A 3 -17.22 -4.56 -48.82
CA ARG A 3 -17.22 -3.50 -47.78
C ARG A 3 -17.95 -3.86 -46.49
N ILE A 4 -18.54 -5.07 -46.40
CA ILE A 4 -19.26 -5.54 -45.20
C ILE A 4 -18.40 -6.51 -44.37
N PHE A 5 -17.30 -7.03 -44.92
CA PHE A 5 -16.44 -8.01 -44.23
C PHE A 5 -15.44 -7.40 -43.23
N PHE A 6 -15.20 -6.08 -43.26
CA PHE A 6 -14.23 -5.44 -42.36
C PHE A 6 -14.81 -5.01 -41.00
N PHE A 7 -16.13 -5.01 -40.84
CA PHE A 7 -16.76 -4.68 -39.55
C PHE A 7 -16.89 -5.90 -38.62
N PHE A 8 -16.91 -7.12 -39.15
CA PHE A 8 -16.96 -8.33 -38.33
C PHE A 8 -15.60 -8.77 -37.79
N LEU A 9 -14.48 -8.29 -38.36
CA LEU A 9 -13.14 -8.64 -37.87
C LEU A 9 -12.67 -7.77 -36.69
N ASN A 10 -13.25 -6.57 -36.50
CA ASN A 10 -12.92 -5.69 -35.37
C ASN A 10 -13.77 -5.94 -34.12
N CYS A 11 -14.86 -6.72 -34.21
CA CYS A 11 -15.67 -7.09 -33.04
C CYS A 11 -15.17 -8.37 -32.33
N VAL A 12 -14.22 -9.10 -32.90
CA VAL A 12 -13.70 -10.36 -32.32
C VAL A 12 -12.46 -10.15 -31.43
N PHE A 13 -11.87 -8.94 -31.43
CA PHE A 13 -10.79 -8.59 -30.49
C PHE A 13 -11.29 -8.13 -29.10
N PHE A 14 -12.60 -8.20 -28.85
CA PHE A 14 -13.21 -7.84 -27.55
C PHE A 14 -13.48 -9.03 -26.62
N ILE A 15 -12.93 -10.22 -26.90
CA ILE A 15 -13.24 -11.41 -26.12
C ILE A 15 -11.99 -11.95 -25.42
N PHE A 16 -12.08 -11.97 -24.09
CA PHE A 16 -11.19 -12.56 -23.10
C PHE A 16 -9.99 -11.71 -22.64
N SER A 17 -10.29 -10.56 -22.00
CA SER A 17 -9.55 -10.24 -20.78
C SER A 17 -9.86 -11.35 -19.77
N CYS A 18 -9.06 -12.42 -19.76
CA CYS A 18 -9.04 -13.37 -18.67
C CYS A 18 -8.49 -12.63 -17.44
N ASN A 19 -9.33 -11.84 -16.78
CA ASN A 19 -9.03 -11.38 -15.43
C ASN A 19 -8.92 -12.63 -14.57
N SER A 20 -7.78 -12.77 -13.90
CA SER A 20 -7.56 -13.94 -13.09
C SER A 20 -8.55 -13.93 -11.91
N PRO A 21 -9.09 -15.08 -11.48
CA PRO A 21 -10.02 -15.14 -10.36
C PRO A 21 -9.49 -14.48 -9.08
N GLN A 22 -8.16 -14.45 -8.91
CA GLN A 22 -7.48 -13.78 -7.79
C GLN A 22 -7.51 -12.25 -7.94
N VAL A 23 -7.41 -11.72 -9.16
CA VAL A 23 -7.59 -10.28 -9.43
C VAL A 23 -9.05 -9.88 -9.22
N THR A 24 -10.01 -10.73 -9.60
CA THR A 24 -11.44 -10.47 -9.41
C THR A 24 -11.84 -10.54 -7.93
N ALA A 25 -11.42 -11.58 -7.19
CA ALA A 25 -11.63 -11.67 -5.74
C ALA A 25 -10.96 -10.48 -5.01
N TYR A 26 -9.73 -10.14 -5.39
CA TYR A 26 -9.06 -8.94 -4.87
C TYR A 26 -9.85 -7.65 -5.16
N GLN A 27 -10.35 -7.47 -6.39
CA GLN A 27 -11.14 -6.30 -6.77
C GLN A 27 -12.44 -6.21 -5.96
N GLU A 28 -13.11 -7.34 -5.71
CA GLU A 28 -14.35 -7.42 -4.93
C GLU A 28 -14.17 -7.04 -3.45
N HIS A 29 -12.99 -7.26 -2.87
CA HIS A 29 -12.70 -6.91 -1.46
C HIS A 29 -11.90 -5.60 -1.28
N SER A 30 -11.23 -5.11 -2.34
CA SER A 30 -10.35 -3.93 -2.28
C SER A 30 -11.04 -2.61 -1.94
N GLU A 31 -12.37 -2.57 -1.95
CA GLU A 31 -13.16 -1.38 -1.61
C GLU A 31 -13.31 -1.17 -0.08
N HIS A 32 -12.96 -2.16 0.75
CA HIS A 32 -13.13 -2.11 2.20
C HIS A 32 -11.80 -1.84 2.92
N HIS A 33 -11.71 -0.73 3.67
CA HIS A 33 -10.54 -0.36 4.47
C HIS A 33 -10.17 -1.41 5.54
N GLU A 34 -11.16 -2.19 6.00
CA GLU A 34 -10.98 -3.30 6.95
C GLU A 34 -10.08 -4.42 6.40
N PHE A 35 -9.91 -4.50 5.08
CA PHE A 35 -9.07 -5.49 4.41
C PHE A 35 -7.56 -5.26 4.64
N ILE A 36 -7.14 -4.05 5.02
CA ILE A 36 -5.74 -3.74 5.35
C ILE A 36 -5.21 -4.65 6.46
N GLY A 37 -6.02 -4.92 7.49
CA GLY A 37 -5.63 -5.79 8.60
C GLY A 37 -5.28 -7.20 8.12
N SER A 38 -6.19 -7.82 7.36
CA SER A 38 -6.00 -9.15 6.79
C SER A 38 -4.81 -9.20 5.85
N CYS A 39 -4.59 -8.16 5.04
CA CYS A 39 -3.42 -8.09 4.16
C CYS A 39 -2.09 -7.95 4.93
N LEU A 40 -2.08 -7.21 6.04
CA LEU A 40 -0.89 -7.09 6.90
C LEU A 40 -0.55 -8.42 7.57
N ASP A 41 -1.53 -9.12 8.14
CA ASP A 41 -1.33 -10.43 8.76
C ASP A 41 -0.93 -11.49 7.72
N PHE A 42 -1.54 -11.48 6.53
CA PHE A 42 -1.17 -12.36 5.42
C PHE A 42 0.28 -12.13 4.97
N LEU A 43 0.70 -10.87 4.83
CA LEU A 43 2.09 -10.52 4.50
C LEU A 43 3.04 -10.97 5.61
N ALA A 44 2.70 -10.73 6.88
CA ALA A 44 3.52 -11.14 8.01
C ALA A 44 3.62 -12.67 8.14
N GLY A 45 2.63 -13.42 7.62
CA GLY A 45 2.52 -14.86 7.79
C GLY A 45 2.06 -15.26 9.20
N ASN A 46 1.57 -14.30 10.00
CA ASN A 46 1.17 -14.47 11.38
C ASN A 46 -0.18 -13.78 11.63
N ASP A 47 -1.05 -14.40 12.43
CA ASP A 47 -2.39 -13.89 12.79
C ASP A 47 -2.34 -12.92 13.99
N SER A 48 -1.19 -12.29 14.22
CA SER A 48 -0.88 -11.58 15.46
C SER A 48 -0.46 -10.14 15.24
N PHE A 49 -0.37 -9.68 13.99
CA PHE A 49 0.15 -8.36 13.71
C PHE A 49 -0.91 -7.28 13.92
N VAL A 50 -2.18 -7.60 13.63
CA VAL A 50 -3.33 -6.74 13.90
C VAL A 50 -4.49 -7.55 14.47
N PRO A 51 -5.20 -7.09 15.52
CA PRO A 51 -6.48 -7.69 15.90
C PRO A 51 -7.50 -7.53 14.76
N LEU A 52 -7.89 -8.63 14.13
CA LEU A 52 -8.81 -8.61 12.99
C LEU A 52 -10.27 -8.50 13.45
N THR A 53 -11.00 -7.57 12.83
CA THR A 53 -12.46 -7.52 12.92
C THR A 53 -13.12 -8.57 12.03
N ASP A 54 -12.48 -8.89 10.89
CA ASP A 54 -12.95 -9.87 9.92
C ASP A 54 -11.90 -10.95 9.66
N ALA A 55 -11.93 -12.01 10.47
CA ALA A 55 -11.08 -13.18 10.30
C ALA A 55 -11.43 -13.98 9.02
N VAL A 56 -12.60 -13.76 8.41
CA VAL A 56 -13.02 -14.49 7.20
C VAL A 56 -12.20 -14.03 6.00
N ALA A 57 -11.97 -12.73 5.85
CA ALA A 57 -11.17 -12.18 4.76
C ALA A 57 -9.72 -12.73 4.75
N LEU A 58 -9.10 -12.94 5.92
CA LEU A 58 -7.76 -13.55 5.98
C LEU A 58 -7.78 -15.02 5.54
N GLU A 59 -8.78 -15.78 5.96
CA GLU A 59 -8.94 -17.17 5.55
C GLU A 59 -9.22 -17.29 4.04
N GLU A 60 -10.00 -16.38 3.47
CA GLU A 60 -10.24 -16.31 2.03
C GLU A 60 -8.96 -16.01 1.23
N LEU A 61 -8.11 -15.10 1.72
CA LEU A 61 -6.79 -14.86 1.12
C LEU A 61 -5.91 -16.11 1.13
N ARG A 62 -5.90 -16.85 2.24
CA ARG A 62 -5.18 -18.13 2.36
C ARG A 62 -5.71 -19.17 1.37
N HIS A 63 -7.03 -19.33 1.33
CA HIS A 63 -7.66 -20.28 0.42
C HIS A 63 -7.37 -19.95 -1.04
N SER A 64 -7.46 -18.67 -1.42
CA SER A 64 -7.13 -18.19 -2.77
C SER A 64 -5.67 -18.42 -3.13
N ALA A 65 -4.76 -18.22 -2.16
CA ALA A 65 -3.33 -18.48 -2.35
C ALA A 65 -3.02 -19.97 -2.54
N GLU A 66 -3.78 -20.86 -1.90
CA GLU A 66 -3.61 -22.32 -1.98
C GLU A 66 -4.26 -22.94 -3.23
N GLU A 67 -5.43 -22.46 -3.64
CA GLU A 67 -6.20 -23.03 -4.76
C GLU A 67 -5.54 -22.78 -6.12
N HIS A 68 -4.66 -21.78 -6.21
CA HIS A 68 -4.16 -21.29 -7.50
C HIS A 68 -2.64 -21.30 -7.60
N ALA A 69 -2.11 -22.23 -8.42
CA ALA A 69 -0.68 -22.51 -8.46
C ALA A 69 0.18 -21.39 -9.06
N SER A 70 -0.27 -20.69 -10.11
CA SER A 70 0.48 -19.56 -10.68
C SER A 70 -0.36 -18.73 -11.66
N ASN A 71 -0.21 -17.41 -11.67
CA ASN A 71 -0.81 -16.54 -12.68
C ASN A 71 0.16 -15.45 -13.15
N SER A 72 -0.09 -14.94 -14.35
CA SER A 72 0.57 -13.72 -14.84
C SER A 72 0.02 -12.50 -14.12
N VAL A 73 0.90 -11.68 -13.56
CA VAL A 73 0.57 -10.40 -12.92
C VAL A 73 1.55 -9.32 -13.40
N ILE A 74 1.08 -8.08 -13.44
CA ILE A 74 1.93 -6.94 -13.73
C ILE A 74 2.53 -6.42 -12.42
N ILE A 75 3.86 -6.39 -12.36
CA ILE A 75 4.61 -5.72 -11.28
C ILE A 75 5.29 -4.46 -11.81
N GLY A 76 5.78 -3.61 -10.90
CA GLY A 76 6.55 -2.42 -11.25
C GLY A 76 7.99 -2.49 -10.78
N ASP A 77 8.90 -1.99 -11.61
CA ASP A 77 10.28 -1.75 -11.21
C ASP A 77 10.45 -0.38 -10.55
N LEU A 78 11.20 -0.36 -9.44
CA LEU A 78 11.71 0.87 -8.84
C LEU A 78 13.02 1.26 -9.54
N TYR A 79 13.06 2.47 -10.09
CA TYR A 79 14.24 3.03 -10.76
C TYR A 79 14.48 4.48 -10.36
N TYR A 80 15.65 5.01 -10.71
CA TYR A 80 15.96 6.43 -10.56
C TYR A 80 15.77 7.16 -11.89
N ASP A 81 14.87 8.14 -11.92
CA ASP A 81 14.63 8.97 -13.10
C ASP A 81 15.61 10.16 -13.10
N LEU A 82 16.56 10.15 -14.03
CA LEU A 82 17.57 11.21 -14.17
C LEU A 82 16.96 12.57 -14.55
N THR A 83 15.84 12.57 -15.27
CA THR A 83 15.16 13.79 -15.72
C THR A 83 14.52 14.49 -14.53
N GLN A 84 13.85 13.70 -13.68
CA GLN A 84 13.09 14.19 -12.54
C GLN A 84 13.95 14.24 -11.26
N LYS A 85 15.15 13.66 -11.31
CA LYS A 85 16.12 13.56 -10.21
C LYS A 85 15.54 12.89 -8.96
N GLU A 86 14.59 11.97 -9.13
CA GLU A 86 13.95 11.22 -8.04
C GLU A 86 13.74 9.75 -8.41
N GLY A 87 13.57 8.91 -7.39
CA GLY A 87 13.14 7.53 -7.61
C GLY A 87 11.65 7.45 -8.00
N ARG A 88 11.30 6.47 -8.84
CA ARG A 88 9.94 6.22 -9.34
C ARG A 88 9.64 4.73 -9.33
N HIS A 89 8.41 4.39 -8.91
CA HIS A 89 7.91 3.02 -8.90
C HIS A 89 6.52 2.96 -9.53
N PHE A 90 5.56 3.63 -8.89
CA PHE A 90 4.19 3.72 -9.35
C PHE A 90 3.64 5.14 -9.22
N TYR A 91 2.48 5.38 -9.84
CA TYR A 91 1.67 6.58 -9.70
C TYR A 91 0.19 6.19 -9.61
N LEU A 92 -0.65 7.14 -9.18
CA LEU A 92 -2.10 6.97 -9.18
C LEU A 92 -2.68 7.58 -10.45
N GLU A 93 -3.51 6.80 -11.14
CA GLU A 93 -4.28 7.23 -12.30
C GLU A 93 -5.48 8.10 -11.88
N SER A 94 -6.20 8.66 -12.85
CA SER A 94 -7.39 9.49 -12.58
C SER A 94 -8.52 8.74 -11.87
N ASP A 95 -8.57 7.42 -12.00
CA ASP A 95 -9.51 6.52 -11.34
C ASP A 95 -9.02 6.03 -9.98
N ASP A 96 -7.96 6.65 -9.43
CA ASP A 96 -7.31 6.28 -8.17
C ASP A 96 -6.63 4.90 -8.20
N SER A 97 -6.48 4.26 -9.38
CA SER A 97 -5.78 2.98 -9.48
C SER A 97 -4.25 3.15 -9.52
N ILE A 98 -3.52 2.19 -8.93
CA ILE A 98 -2.05 2.14 -9.04
C ILE A 98 -1.67 1.69 -10.45
N ALA A 99 -0.88 2.51 -11.14
CA ALA A 99 -0.18 2.20 -12.38
C ALA A 99 1.35 2.32 -12.22
N TYR A 100 2.11 1.52 -12.97
CA TYR A 100 3.57 1.47 -12.85
C TYR A 100 4.25 2.29 -13.94
N TYR A 101 5.32 3.00 -13.57
CA TYR A 101 6.15 3.72 -14.54
C TYR A 101 6.95 2.77 -15.45
N ARG A 102 7.36 1.61 -14.92
CA ARG A 102 8.03 0.54 -15.65
C ARG A 102 7.32 -0.80 -15.35
N PRO A 103 6.21 -1.10 -16.03
CA PRO A 103 5.47 -2.33 -15.80
C PRO A 103 6.21 -3.53 -16.41
N GLN A 104 6.15 -4.67 -15.72
CA GLN A 104 6.66 -5.95 -16.20
C GLN A 104 5.63 -7.06 -15.91
N ALA A 105 5.34 -7.88 -16.93
CA ALA A 105 4.54 -9.09 -16.74
C ALA A 105 5.42 -10.22 -16.20
N VAL A 106 5.02 -10.80 -15.07
CA VAL A 106 5.70 -11.91 -14.41
C VAL A 106 4.71 -12.99 -14.01
N VAL A 107 5.16 -14.23 -13.95
CA VAL A 107 4.35 -15.34 -13.43
C VAL A 107 4.74 -15.56 -11.97
N LEU A 108 3.79 -15.33 -11.06
CA LEU A 108 3.98 -15.54 -9.62
C LEU A 108 3.14 -16.73 -9.15
N GLY A 109 3.61 -17.43 -8.12
CA GLY A 109 2.80 -18.44 -7.43
C GLY A 109 1.63 -17.80 -6.66
N GLY A 110 0.59 -18.58 -6.31
CA GLY A 110 -0.60 -18.06 -5.62
C GLY A 110 -0.27 -17.21 -4.38
N TRP A 111 0.57 -17.73 -3.49
CA TRP A 111 1.04 -17.00 -2.30
C TRP A 111 1.74 -15.68 -2.64
N GLU A 112 2.69 -15.70 -3.57
CA GLU A 112 3.46 -14.51 -3.95
C GLU A 112 2.57 -13.47 -4.66
N MET A 113 1.59 -13.93 -5.44
CA MET A 113 0.59 -13.09 -6.08
C MET A 113 -0.28 -12.37 -5.03
N ILE A 114 -0.83 -13.10 -4.05
CA ILE A 114 -1.63 -12.46 -3.00
C ILE A 114 -0.78 -11.49 -2.17
N GLN A 115 0.48 -11.82 -1.87
CA GLN A 115 1.41 -10.88 -1.22
C GLN A 115 1.58 -9.59 -2.04
N HIS A 116 1.75 -9.72 -3.36
CA HIS A 116 1.85 -8.56 -4.25
C HIS A 116 0.60 -7.70 -4.26
N LEU A 117 -0.58 -8.33 -4.38
CA LEU A 117 -1.86 -7.64 -4.37
C LEU A 117 -2.12 -6.93 -3.02
N CYS A 118 -1.79 -7.58 -1.90
CA CYS A 118 -1.87 -6.97 -0.58
C CYS A 118 -0.91 -5.79 -0.42
N ALA A 119 0.34 -5.91 -0.86
CA ALA A 119 1.30 -4.82 -0.83
C ALA A 119 0.84 -3.62 -1.68
N ARG A 120 0.26 -3.89 -2.85
CA ARG A 120 -0.36 -2.88 -3.72
C ARG A 120 -1.53 -2.18 -3.03
N HIS A 121 -2.43 -2.93 -2.39
CA HIS A 121 -3.59 -2.39 -1.69
C HIS A 121 -3.18 -1.52 -0.50
N ILE A 122 -2.32 -2.03 0.39
CA ILE A 122 -1.85 -1.29 1.56
C ILE A 122 -1.18 0.01 1.11
N ARG A 123 -0.34 -0.04 0.08
CA ARG A 123 0.32 1.17 -0.42
C ARG A 123 -0.67 2.16 -1.05
N HIS A 124 -1.68 1.68 -1.77
CA HIS A 124 -2.74 2.52 -2.31
C HIS A 124 -3.47 3.28 -1.19
N GLU A 125 -3.89 2.57 -0.15
CA GLU A 125 -4.59 3.18 0.99
C GLU A 125 -3.71 4.17 1.76
N ILE A 126 -2.40 3.89 1.89
CA ILE A 126 -1.42 4.83 2.44
C ILE A 126 -1.37 6.13 1.60
N GLU A 127 -1.30 6.04 0.26
CA GLU A 127 -1.28 7.24 -0.60
C GLU A 127 -2.59 8.05 -0.50
N ARG A 128 -3.74 7.38 -0.42
CA ARG A 128 -5.04 8.05 -0.21
C ARG A 128 -5.10 8.73 1.14
N GLY A 129 -4.60 8.07 2.19
CA GLY A 129 -4.51 8.64 3.52
C GLY A 129 -3.68 9.93 3.54
N PHE A 130 -2.55 9.96 2.83
CA PHE A 130 -1.76 11.17 2.68
C PHE A 130 -2.42 12.24 1.82
N ALA A 131 -3.14 11.85 0.76
CA ALA A 131 -3.92 12.80 -0.02
C ALA A 131 -5.00 13.48 0.85
N ARG A 132 -5.68 12.71 1.71
CA ARG A 132 -6.67 13.23 2.68
C ARG A 132 -6.03 14.18 3.69
N SER A 133 -4.93 13.79 4.36
CA SER A 133 -4.24 14.68 5.31
C SER A 133 -3.74 15.97 4.65
N SER A 134 -3.37 15.88 3.38
CA SER A 134 -2.90 17.02 2.58
C SER A 134 -4.01 17.98 2.15
N SER A 135 -5.25 17.49 2.07
CA SER A 135 -6.42 18.28 1.66
C SER A 135 -7.01 19.12 2.80
N ILE A 136 -6.67 18.79 4.06
CA ILE A 136 -7.17 19.51 5.23
C ILE A 136 -6.60 20.93 5.24
N VAL A 137 -7.50 21.91 5.15
CA VAL A 137 -7.16 23.33 5.06
C VAL A 137 -6.75 23.85 6.44
N ARG A 138 -5.46 24.18 6.60
CA ARG A 138 -4.84 24.58 7.87
C ARG A 138 -5.14 26.04 8.23
N LYS A 139 -6.38 26.30 8.62
CA LYS A 139 -6.84 27.65 9.02
C LYS A 139 -6.77 27.88 10.53
N ASP A 140 -6.88 26.83 11.32
CA ASP A 140 -6.94 26.89 12.78
C ASP A 140 -6.16 25.73 13.44
N GLN A 141 -6.00 25.80 14.76
CA GLN A 141 -5.25 24.78 15.50
C GLN A 141 -5.92 23.39 15.47
N ALA A 142 -7.26 23.34 15.32
CA ALA A 142 -8.00 22.07 15.27
C ALA A 142 -7.74 21.33 13.96
N SER A 143 -7.81 22.02 12.82
CA SER A 143 -7.50 21.50 11.49
C SER A 143 -6.02 21.10 11.34
N MET A 144 -5.09 21.82 12.00
CA MET A 144 -3.70 21.37 12.06
C MET A 144 -3.55 20.06 12.84
N LYS A 145 -4.16 19.95 14.02
CA LYS A 145 -4.14 18.73 14.84
C LYS A 145 -4.77 17.54 14.11
N GLU A 146 -5.88 17.75 13.41
CA GLU A 146 -6.55 16.72 12.61
C GLU A 146 -5.63 16.18 11.51
N ALA A 147 -4.97 17.09 10.76
CA ALA A 147 -4.03 16.71 9.71
C ALA A 147 -2.82 15.94 10.26
N GLU A 148 -2.30 16.34 11.43
CA GLU A 148 -1.21 15.65 12.13
C GLU A 148 -1.63 14.25 12.58
N THR A 149 -2.78 14.12 13.25
CA THR A 149 -3.31 12.82 13.69
C THR A 149 -3.54 11.87 12.51
N LEU A 150 -4.05 12.36 11.38
CA LEU A 150 -4.23 11.53 10.20
C LEU A 150 -2.88 11.10 9.59
N ALA A 151 -1.88 11.99 9.57
CA ALA A 151 -0.54 11.65 9.12
C ALA A 151 0.14 10.63 10.04
N GLU A 152 -0.05 10.72 11.35
CA GLU A 152 0.44 9.74 12.34
C GLU A 152 -0.20 8.36 12.14
N LYS A 153 -1.52 8.30 11.94
CA LYS A 153 -2.24 7.05 11.65
C LYS A 153 -1.70 6.39 10.37
N ASN A 154 -1.50 7.16 9.30
CA ASN A 154 -0.92 6.64 8.06
C ASN A 154 0.53 6.16 8.24
N LEU A 155 1.34 6.88 9.03
CA LEU A 155 2.69 6.44 9.35
C LEU A 155 2.70 5.12 10.14
N ILE A 156 1.78 4.92 11.08
CA ILE A 156 1.65 3.65 11.82
C ILE A 156 1.37 2.49 10.85
N ILE A 157 0.43 2.66 9.91
CA ILE A 157 0.13 1.65 8.88
C ILE A 157 1.37 1.38 8.01
N TYR A 158 2.08 2.43 7.59
CA TYR A 158 3.32 2.29 6.82
C TYR A 158 4.41 1.51 7.57
N LEU A 159 4.63 1.79 8.85
CA LEU A 159 5.64 1.09 9.66
C LEU A 159 5.26 -0.39 9.87
N LYS A 160 3.97 -0.63 10.08
CA LYS A 160 3.39 -1.98 10.12
C LYS A 160 3.66 -2.73 8.83
N PHE A 161 3.38 -2.10 7.69
CA PHE A 161 3.65 -2.66 6.38
C PHE A 161 5.15 -2.92 6.13
N ALA A 162 6.03 -2.04 6.62
CA ALA A 162 7.47 -2.22 6.50
C ALA A 162 7.97 -3.48 7.23
N GLU A 163 7.49 -3.74 8.44
CA GLU A 163 7.87 -4.94 9.17
C GLU A 163 7.28 -6.21 8.53
N ALA A 164 6.02 -6.18 8.08
CA ALA A 164 5.40 -7.30 7.36
C ALA A 164 6.10 -7.61 6.02
N SER A 165 6.71 -6.60 5.40
CA SER A 165 7.46 -6.72 4.13
C SER A 165 8.92 -7.16 4.32
N LYS A 166 9.39 -7.31 5.55
CA LYS A 166 10.75 -7.74 5.86
C LYS A 166 11.02 -9.14 5.29
N GLY A 167 12.17 -9.30 4.64
CA GLY A 167 12.55 -10.56 4.01
C GLY A 167 11.77 -10.94 2.75
N LYS A 168 10.71 -10.20 2.35
CA LYS A 168 9.92 -10.47 1.14
C LYS A 168 10.68 -10.12 -0.16
N PRO A 169 10.24 -10.58 -1.35
CA PRO A 169 10.88 -10.22 -2.62
C PRO A 169 10.97 -8.69 -2.86
N SER A 170 11.89 -8.27 -3.75
CA SER A 170 12.09 -6.85 -4.08
C SER A 170 10.81 -6.16 -4.59
N HIS A 171 10.03 -6.84 -5.43
CA HIS A 171 8.79 -6.27 -5.99
C HIS A 171 7.72 -5.97 -4.91
N ILE A 172 7.78 -6.63 -3.74
CA ILE A 172 6.96 -6.29 -2.57
C ILE A 172 7.57 -5.11 -1.83
N ARG A 173 8.86 -5.18 -1.47
CA ARG A 173 9.54 -4.13 -0.70
C ARG A 173 9.62 -2.79 -1.43
N ASN A 174 9.59 -2.78 -2.76
CA ASN A 174 9.53 -1.55 -3.56
C ASN A 174 8.28 -0.71 -3.27
N PHE A 175 7.20 -1.30 -2.74
CA PHE A 175 6.04 -0.55 -2.25
C PHE A 175 6.31 0.23 -0.96
N LEU A 176 7.46 0.08 -0.30
CA LEU A 176 7.87 0.96 0.80
C LEU A 176 8.53 2.26 0.29
N PHE A 177 8.91 2.33 -0.99
CA PHE A 177 9.64 3.48 -1.51
C PHE A 177 8.77 4.74 -1.57
N ILE A 178 9.21 5.83 -0.94
CA ILE A 178 8.54 7.13 -0.99
C ILE A 178 9.35 8.09 -1.87
N PRO A 179 8.74 8.69 -2.92
CA PRO A 179 9.43 9.68 -3.75
C PRO A 179 9.90 10.91 -2.96
N VAL A 180 11.05 11.45 -3.34
CA VAL A 180 11.67 12.63 -2.71
C VAL A 180 10.71 13.82 -2.71
N SER A 181 9.93 14.00 -3.79
CA SER A 181 8.91 15.04 -3.92
C SER A 181 7.88 15.06 -2.79
N ARG A 182 7.64 13.93 -2.10
CA ARG A 182 6.75 13.87 -0.93
C ARG A 182 7.33 14.54 0.32
N PHE A 183 8.65 14.67 0.41
CA PHE A 183 9.35 15.33 1.53
C PHE A 183 9.66 16.81 1.25
N LEU A 184 9.60 17.26 -0.01
CA LEU A 184 10.04 18.60 -0.41
C LEU A 184 8.91 19.62 -0.61
N LYS A 185 7.64 19.23 -0.50
CA LYS A 185 6.51 20.14 -0.75
C LYS A 185 6.40 21.24 0.32
N LYS A 186 7.07 22.37 0.07
CA LYS A 186 6.86 23.63 0.78
C LYS A 186 5.42 24.09 0.58
N GLY A 187 4.61 24.08 1.64
CA GLY A 187 3.22 24.51 1.63
C GLY A 187 2.19 23.47 1.17
N GLY A 188 2.61 22.24 0.89
CA GLY A 188 1.72 21.10 0.65
C GLY A 188 1.59 20.24 1.92
N GLY A 189 0.55 19.40 1.97
CA GLY A 189 0.23 18.54 3.10
C GLY A 189 1.39 17.78 3.77
N ILE A 190 1.20 17.44 5.05
CA ILE A 190 2.15 16.67 5.84
C ILE A 190 2.00 15.23 5.36
N TYR A 191 2.97 14.79 4.54
CA TYR A 191 3.08 13.38 4.16
C TYR A 191 3.67 12.55 5.30
N PHE A 192 4.44 13.13 6.21
CA PHE A 192 4.86 12.43 7.42
C PHE A 192 4.97 13.40 8.59
N PRO A 193 4.52 13.03 9.79
CA PRO A 193 4.85 13.80 10.98
C PRO A 193 6.38 13.90 11.09
N SER A 194 6.89 15.10 11.37
CA SER A 194 8.32 15.39 11.45
C SER A 194 9.01 14.68 12.61
N CYS A 195 8.27 14.43 13.70
CA CYS A 195 8.84 13.96 14.95
C CYS A 195 9.36 12.51 14.87
N ASN A 196 10.65 12.36 15.18
CA ASN A 196 11.41 11.10 15.12
C ASN A 196 11.27 10.36 13.78
N LEU A 197 11.03 11.09 12.68
CA LEU A 197 10.77 10.48 11.38
C LEU A 197 11.96 9.66 10.88
N MET A 198 13.19 10.15 11.07
CA MET A 198 14.40 9.43 10.68
C MET A 198 14.52 8.08 11.39
N ASP A 199 14.26 8.02 12.71
CA ASP A 199 14.29 6.77 13.46
C ASP A 199 13.21 5.80 12.99
N LYS A 200 12.00 6.30 12.71
CA LYS A 200 10.88 5.51 12.19
C LYS A 200 11.15 4.99 10.77
N MET A 201 11.77 5.78 9.90
CA MET A 201 11.98 5.44 8.48
C MET A 201 13.26 4.64 8.22
N LYS A 202 14.18 4.57 9.18
CA LYS A 202 15.46 3.88 9.05
C LYS A 202 15.31 2.43 8.57
N ASP A 203 14.53 1.63 9.28
CA ASP A 203 14.38 0.20 8.97
C ASP A 203 13.69 -0.05 7.61
N PRO A 204 12.57 0.62 7.28
CA PRO A 204 11.97 0.55 5.94
C PRO A 204 12.97 0.83 4.80
N ILE A 205 13.82 1.85 4.96
CA ILE A 205 14.85 2.21 3.98
C ILE A 205 15.92 1.12 3.90
N LEU A 206 16.38 0.60 5.04
CA LEU A 206 17.37 -0.47 5.08
C LEU A 206 16.86 -1.75 4.41
N TYR A 207 15.59 -2.11 4.62
CA TYR A 207 14.96 -3.25 3.95
C TYR A 207 14.96 -3.06 2.42
N GLY A 208 14.65 -1.85 1.97
CA GLY A 208 14.75 -1.45 0.55
C GLY A 208 16.16 -1.58 -0.02
N LEU A 209 17.16 -0.99 0.64
CA LEU A 209 18.57 -1.01 0.21
C LEU A 209 19.13 -2.44 0.14
N GLN A 210 18.78 -3.31 1.10
CA GLN A 210 19.19 -4.72 1.07
C GLN A 210 18.70 -5.45 -0.18
N SER A 211 17.50 -5.10 -0.65
CA SER A 211 16.90 -5.66 -1.86
C SER A 211 17.49 -5.12 -3.16
N ALA A 212 18.04 -3.91 -3.11
CA ALA A 212 18.54 -3.17 -4.26
C ALA A 212 20.01 -3.44 -4.61
N LYS A 213 20.73 -4.26 -3.83
CA LYS A 213 22.19 -4.51 -3.97
C LYS A 213 22.65 -4.85 -5.39
N ARG A 214 21.79 -5.43 -6.23
CA ARG A 214 22.10 -5.85 -7.59
C ARG A 214 21.59 -4.90 -8.68
N ASN A 215 20.84 -3.86 -8.32
CA ASN A 215 20.28 -2.89 -9.27
C ASN A 215 20.74 -1.46 -8.87
N PRO A 216 21.72 -0.88 -9.58
CA PRO A 216 22.23 0.46 -9.29
C PRO A 216 21.17 1.57 -9.36
N GLU A 217 20.19 1.47 -10.26
CA GLU A 217 19.11 2.46 -10.37
C GLU A 217 18.21 2.40 -9.14
N THR A 218 17.80 1.20 -8.73
CA THR A 218 17.01 0.98 -7.51
C THR A 218 17.78 1.42 -6.26
N MET A 219 19.08 1.13 -6.19
CA MET A 219 19.95 1.54 -5.08
C MET A 219 20.05 3.07 -4.99
N THR A 220 20.17 3.73 -6.13
CA THR A 220 20.18 5.20 -6.21
C THR A 220 18.86 5.78 -5.74
N ALA A 221 17.72 5.22 -6.19
CA ALA A 221 16.40 5.65 -5.74
C ALA A 221 16.26 5.58 -4.21
N TRP A 222 16.59 4.44 -3.59
CA TRP A 222 16.56 4.29 -2.13
C TRP A 222 17.50 5.25 -1.39
N THR A 223 18.70 5.47 -1.92
CA THR A 223 19.67 6.40 -1.33
C THR A 223 19.14 7.84 -1.36
N GLN A 224 18.45 8.23 -2.44
CA GLN A 224 17.83 9.56 -2.54
C GLN A 224 16.65 9.72 -1.58
N MET A 225 15.85 8.67 -1.36
CA MET A 225 14.83 8.68 -0.31
C MET A 225 15.46 8.84 1.08
N MET A 226 16.56 8.14 1.38
CA MET A 226 17.29 8.28 2.64
C MET A 226 17.75 9.73 2.87
N LEU A 227 18.37 10.33 1.86
CA LEU A 227 18.80 11.74 1.92
C LEU A 227 17.61 12.69 2.12
N ALA A 228 16.49 12.44 1.45
CA ALA A 228 15.28 13.24 1.59
C ALA A 228 14.71 13.18 3.02
N VAL A 229 14.63 11.99 3.61
CA VAL A 229 14.20 11.80 5.01
C VAL A 229 15.15 12.51 5.96
N THR A 230 16.46 12.33 5.82
CA THR A 230 17.46 12.99 6.68
C THR A 230 17.34 14.51 6.60
N ASN A 231 17.24 15.08 5.39
CA ASN A 231 17.09 16.52 5.21
C ASN A 231 15.78 17.04 5.78
N PHE A 232 14.67 16.30 5.61
CA PHE A 232 13.38 16.66 6.18
C PHE A 232 13.44 16.67 7.72
N SER A 233 13.98 15.61 8.33
CA SER A 233 14.13 15.53 9.79
C SER A 233 15.06 16.61 10.36
N ALA A 234 16.16 16.95 9.66
CA ALA A 234 17.08 18.00 10.12
C ALA A 234 16.43 19.40 10.10
N THR A 235 15.55 19.66 9.14
CA THR A 235 14.90 20.96 8.97
C THR A 235 13.65 21.15 9.82
N HIS A 236 13.04 20.06 10.31
CA HIS A 236 11.79 20.07 11.11
C HIS A 236 12.00 19.55 12.55
N ALA A 237 13.24 19.45 13.04
CA ALA A 237 13.58 18.90 14.35
C ALA A 237 12.93 19.65 15.56
N GLN A 238 12.46 20.88 15.36
CA GLN A 238 11.90 21.73 16.42
C GLN A 238 10.41 21.47 16.73
N GLU A 239 9.73 20.62 15.95
CA GLU A 239 8.28 20.39 16.10
C GLU A 239 7.92 19.32 17.16
N CYS A 240 8.91 18.65 17.75
CA CYS A 240 8.68 17.68 18.81
C CYS A 240 8.47 18.36 20.18
N LYS A 241 7.22 18.49 20.64
CA LYS A 241 6.95 18.63 22.09
C LYS A 241 7.13 17.26 22.73
N VAL A 242 8.23 17.06 23.45
CA VAL A 242 8.43 15.88 24.30
C VAL A 242 7.39 15.94 25.43
N SER A 243 6.22 15.31 25.24
CA SER A 243 5.37 14.97 26.37
C SER A 243 6.00 13.74 27.03
N ALA A 244 6.56 13.93 28.21
CA ALA A 244 7.10 12.86 29.04
C ALA A 244 5.94 12.02 29.62
N GLU A 245 5.21 11.32 28.76
CA GLU A 245 4.32 10.24 29.17
C GLU A 245 4.98 8.90 28.87
N SER A 246 5.14 8.12 29.94
CA SER A 246 5.82 6.84 29.98
C SER A 246 5.43 5.90 28.82
N PRO A 247 6.40 5.21 28.18
CA PRO A 247 6.17 4.28 27.06
C PRO A 247 5.14 3.17 27.37
N LEU A 248 4.84 2.92 28.65
CA LEU A 248 3.88 1.92 29.09
C LEU A 248 2.40 2.34 28.94
N LYS A 249 2.09 3.63 28.78
CA LYS A 249 0.71 4.09 28.53
C LYS A 249 0.35 4.15 27.04
N LEU A 250 1.34 4.26 26.15
CA LEU A 250 1.11 4.28 24.70
C LEU A 250 0.48 2.96 24.21
N LEU A 251 0.93 1.83 24.74
CA LEU A 251 0.39 0.49 24.45
C LEU A 251 -1.06 0.28 24.95
N GLN A 252 -1.52 1.05 25.93
CA GLN A 252 -2.90 1.00 26.43
C GLN A 252 -3.83 1.96 25.66
N ALA A 253 -3.32 3.09 25.17
CA ALA A 253 -4.07 3.96 24.25
C ALA A 253 -4.22 3.32 22.85
N GLU A 254 -3.22 2.56 22.40
CA GLU A 254 -3.18 1.82 21.13
C GLU A 254 -4.29 0.76 20.99
N LYS A 255 -4.82 0.25 22.10
CA LYS A 255 -5.98 -0.67 22.12
C LYS A 255 -7.34 0.03 22.00
N THR A 256 -7.42 1.31 22.37
CA THR A 256 -8.70 2.02 22.50
C THR A 256 -8.97 2.89 21.27
N GLU A 257 -7.95 3.56 20.71
CA GLU A 257 -8.10 4.41 19.53
C GLU A 257 -8.29 3.63 18.22
N LEU A 258 -7.89 2.36 18.16
CA LEU A 258 -8.09 1.51 16.97
C LEU A 258 -9.57 1.12 16.77
N ARG A 259 -10.36 1.04 17.86
CA ARG A 259 -11.82 0.86 17.77
C ARG A 259 -12.47 2.06 17.08
N ASP A 260 -12.09 3.27 17.46
CA ASP A 260 -12.67 4.49 16.90
C ASP A 260 -12.24 4.77 15.44
N VAL A 261 -11.15 4.16 14.96
CA VAL A 261 -10.70 4.24 13.56
C VAL A 261 -11.43 3.24 12.65
N LEU A 262 -11.82 2.08 13.19
CA LEU A 262 -12.55 1.05 12.46
C LEU A 262 -14.08 1.25 12.52
N GLU A 263 -14.58 2.10 13.41
CA GLU A 263 -16.02 2.33 13.62
C GLU A 263 -16.62 3.53 12.88
N GLU A 264 -15.92 4.20 11.94
CA GLU A 264 -16.61 5.16 11.05
C GLU A 264 -17.49 4.40 10.04
N PRO A 265 -18.83 4.39 10.20
CA PRO A 265 -19.68 3.58 9.36
C PRO A 265 -20.02 4.38 8.12
N GLN A 266 -19.42 4.03 6.98
CA GLN A 266 -20.14 4.24 5.73
C GLN A 266 -21.32 3.26 5.71
N LYS A 267 -22.50 3.79 6.06
CA LYS A 267 -23.78 3.13 5.81
C LYS A 267 -23.91 2.89 4.30
N ASN A 268 -23.48 1.73 3.83
CA ASN A 268 -24.04 1.06 2.67
C ASN A 268 -24.00 -0.43 2.95
N LYS A 269 -25.18 -0.97 3.32
CA LYS A 269 -25.41 -2.42 3.36
C LYS A 269 -25.23 -2.95 1.94
N SER A 270 -24.17 -3.70 1.69
CA SER A 270 -24.18 -4.71 0.63
C SER A 270 -23.95 -6.07 1.28
N THR A 271 -24.91 -6.97 1.06
CA THR A 271 -24.84 -8.34 1.53
C THR A 271 -24.02 -9.13 0.52
N SER A 272 -22.84 -9.59 0.91
CA SER A 272 -22.11 -10.61 0.17
C SER A 272 -23.04 -11.80 -0.07
N LYS A 273 -23.35 -12.08 -1.34
CA LYS A 273 -24.04 -13.29 -1.78
C LYS A 273 -23.18 -13.94 -2.84
N ILE A 274 -22.26 -14.80 -2.43
CA ILE A 274 -21.69 -15.80 -3.32
C ILE A 274 -22.00 -17.19 -2.74
N LYS A 275 -22.87 -17.92 -3.44
CA LYS A 275 -23.12 -19.34 -3.21
C LYS A 275 -22.05 -20.12 -3.97
N PHE A 276 -21.13 -20.76 -3.25
CA PHE A 276 -20.30 -21.80 -3.82
C PHE A 276 -21.16 -23.05 -4.07
N GLY A 277 -21.33 -23.42 -5.34
CA GLY A 277 -22.05 -24.62 -5.74
C GLY A 277 -21.29 -25.89 -5.32
N PRO A 278 -22.00 -26.99 -4.99
CA PRO A 278 -21.35 -28.20 -4.48
C PRO A 278 -20.60 -28.95 -5.58
N LYS A 279 -19.37 -29.37 -5.24
CA LYS A 279 -18.49 -30.25 -6.03
C LYS A 279 -19.24 -31.49 -6.50
N THR A 280 -19.30 -31.71 -7.82
CA THR A 280 -19.62 -33.03 -8.38
C THR A 280 -18.31 -33.74 -8.70
N ARG A 281 -18.02 -34.80 -7.94
CA ARG A 281 -16.97 -35.79 -8.25
C ARG A 281 -17.29 -36.49 -9.57
N ARG A 282 -16.27 -36.67 -10.41
CA ARG A 282 -16.06 -37.90 -11.17
C ARG A 282 -14.60 -38.28 -11.09
#